data_AF-A0A2S0JPD9-F1
#
_entry.id   AF-A0A2S0JPD9-F1
#
_cell.length_a   1.000
_cell.length_b   1.000
_cell.length_c   1.000
_cell.angle_alpha   90.00
_cell.angle_beta   90.00
_cell.angle_gamma   90.00
#
_symmetry.space_group_name_H-M   'P 1'
#
loop_
_entity.id
_entity.type
_entity.pdbx_description
1 polymer ?
#
loop_
_entity_poly.entity_id
_entity_poly.type
_entity_poly.pdbx_seq_one_letter_code
_entity_poly.pdbx_strand_id
1 'polypeptide(L)'
;MKYLFIGTILSIIGVSASMLLWGMERAYFISGIIGCILIVVAMIMSGSMVSGDRMRANFATETREHRDERNKFTANSFLMAVPNILITIILYYFVK
;
A
#
# COMPACT_ATOMS: atom_id res chain seq x y z
N MET A 1 7.83 -6.05 -10.31
CA MET A 1 6.68 -6.91 -10.70
C MET A 1 6.25 -7.90 -9.63
N LYS A 2 7.16 -8.64 -8.96
CA LYS A 2 6.78 -9.60 -7.88
C LYS A 2 5.81 -9.02 -6.84
N TYR A 3 6.08 -7.82 -6.34
CA TYR A 3 5.25 -7.17 -5.31
C TYR A 3 3.88 -6.72 -5.82
N LEU A 4 3.78 -6.35 -7.10
CA LEU A 4 2.48 -6.08 -7.72
C LEU A 4 1.64 -7.36 -7.78
N PHE A 5 2.26 -8.50 -8.15
CA PHE A 5 1.61 -9.80 -8.13
C PHE A 5 1.17 -10.24 -6.71
N ILE A 6 2.01 -10.05 -5.70
CA ILE A 6 1.65 -10.28 -4.29
C ILE A 6 0.46 -9.41 -3.89
N GLY A 7 0.47 -8.12 -4.26
CA GLY A 7 -0.63 -7.21 -4.02
C GLY A 7 -1.94 -7.68 -4.65
N THR A 8 -1.89 -8.22 -5.88
CA THR A 8 -3.06 -8.79 -6.57
C THR A 8 -3.61 -10.02 -5.85
N ILE A 9 -2.74 -10.92 -5.37
CA ILE A 9 -3.20 -12.06 -4.56
C ILE A 9 -3.87 -11.56 -3.29
N LEU A 10 -3.26 -10.58 -2.62
CA LEU A 10 -3.79 -10.01 -1.40
C LEU A 10 -5.15 -9.32 -1.62
N SER A 11 -5.34 -8.65 -2.76
CA SER A 11 -6.61 -8.04 -3.11
C SER A 11 -7.70 -9.08 -3.38
N ILE A 12 -7.38 -10.18 -4.06
CA ILE A 12 -8.33 -11.29 -4.30
C ILE A 12 -8.78 -11.90 -2.97
N ILE A 13 -7.83 -12.15 -2.05
CA ILE A 13 -8.12 -12.68 -0.71
C ILE A 13 -8.99 -11.67 0.06
N GLY A 14 -8.61 -10.39 0.04
CA GLY A 14 -9.33 -9.33 0.75
C GLY A 14 -10.77 -9.19 0.27
N VAL A 15 -10.99 -9.15 -1.05
CA VAL A 15 -12.34 -9.08 -1.64
C VAL A 15 -13.16 -10.32 -1.28
N SER A 16 -12.58 -11.52 -1.45
CA SER A 16 -13.25 -12.79 -1.11
C SER A 16 -13.66 -12.82 0.36
N ALA A 17 -12.75 -12.46 1.28
CA ALA A 17 -13.04 -12.41 2.71
C ALA A 17 -14.13 -11.38 3.03
N SER A 18 -14.10 -10.21 2.39
CA SER A 18 -15.11 -9.16 2.61
C SER A 18 -16.50 -9.63 2.17
N MET A 19 -16.57 -10.31 1.02
CA MET A 19 -17.81 -10.88 0.49
C MET A 19 -18.38 -11.98 1.38
N LEU A 20 -17.53 -12.83 1.97
CA LEU A 20 -17.98 -13.89 2.87
C LEU A 20 -18.54 -13.35 4.19
N LEU A 21 -18.00 -12.23 4.68
CA LEU A 21 -18.40 -11.65 5.96
C LEU A 21 -19.62 -10.72 5.86
N TRP A 22 -19.72 -9.93 4.77
CA TRP A 22 -20.71 -8.87 4.64
C TRP A 22 -21.43 -8.85 3.28
N GLY A 23 -21.21 -9.86 2.43
CA GLY A 23 -21.83 -9.94 1.12
C GLY A 23 -21.24 -8.97 0.08
N MET A 24 -21.88 -8.93 -1.09
CA MET A 24 -21.43 -8.11 -2.22
C MET A 24 -21.39 -6.61 -1.89
N GLU A 25 -22.30 -6.13 -1.03
CA GLU A 25 -22.44 -4.71 -0.63
C GLU A 25 -21.16 -4.11 -0.02
N ARG A 26 -20.29 -4.95 0.55
CA ARG A 26 -19.03 -4.52 1.17
C ARG A 26 -17.81 -5.23 0.58
N ALA A 27 -17.90 -5.73 -0.65
CA ALA A 27 -16.80 -6.44 -1.31
C ALA A 27 -15.48 -5.61 -1.37
N TYR A 28 -15.58 -4.28 -1.40
CA TYR A 28 -14.44 -3.36 -1.46
C TYR A 28 -13.71 -3.14 -0.11
N PHE A 29 -14.35 -3.49 1.03
CA PHE A 29 -13.98 -2.94 2.34
C PHE A 29 -12.63 -3.44 2.86
N ILE A 30 -12.43 -4.76 2.96
CA ILE A 30 -11.16 -5.32 3.47
C ILE A 30 -9.99 -4.95 2.57
N SER A 31 -10.12 -5.10 1.24
CA SER A 31 -9.04 -4.73 0.31
C SER A 31 -8.70 -3.24 0.42
N GLY A 32 -9.68 -2.39 0.70
CA GLY A 32 -9.48 -0.95 0.90
C GLY A 32 -8.65 -0.66 2.15
N ILE A 33 -8.98 -1.31 3.27
CA ILE A 33 -8.20 -1.21 4.51
C ILE A 33 -6.75 -1.65 4.27
N ILE A 34 -6.55 -2.81 3.63
CA ILE A 34 -5.23 -3.33 3.30
C ILE A 34 -4.43 -2.33 2.45
N GLY A 35 -5.04 -1.82 1.37
CA GLY A 35 -4.41 -0.84 0.50
C GLY A 35 -4.01 0.43 1.24
N CYS A 36 -4.89 0.96 2.08
CA CYS A 36 -4.60 2.14 2.90
C CYS A 36 -3.45 1.90 3.89
N ILE A 37 -3.43 0.75 4.58
CA ILE A 37 -2.34 0.39 5.49
C ILE A 37 -1.00 0.34 4.73
N LEU A 38 -0.98 -0.29 3.56
CA LEU A 38 0.24 -0.40 2.75
C LEU A 38 0.74 0.96 2.25
N ILE A 39 -0.16 1.89 1.90
CA ILE A 39 0.18 3.27 1.57
C ILE A 39 0.78 3.97 2.80
N VAL A 40 0.16 3.86 3.97
CA VAL A 40 0.68 4.46 5.21
C VAL A 40 2.07 3.93 5.52
N VAL A 41 2.30 2.62 5.40
CA VAL A 41 3.63 2.02 5.56
C VAL A 41 4.61 2.58 4.53
N ALA A 42 4.23 2.70 3.27
CA ALA A 42 5.09 3.29 2.24
C ALA A 42 5.45 4.76 2.56
N MET A 43 4.48 5.57 3.03
CA MET A 43 4.72 6.95 3.42
C MET A 43 5.68 7.06 4.61
N ILE A 44 5.48 6.27 5.65
CA ILE A 44 6.37 6.24 6.83
C ILE A 44 7.79 5.86 6.40
N MET A 45 7.93 4.77 5.64
CA MET A 45 9.23 4.27 5.20
C MET A 45 9.93 5.26 4.25
N SER A 46 9.19 6.00 3.44
CA SER A 46 9.78 6.99 2.53
C SER A 46 10.44 8.17 3.25
N GLY A 47 10.07 8.43 4.50
CA GLY A 47 10.45 9.64 5.23
C GLY A 47 9.65 10.88 4.81
N SER A 48 8.60 10.76 3.99
CA SER A 48 7.77 11.89 3.56
C SER A 48 7.00 12.56 4.69
N MET A 49 6.87 11.89 5.83
CA MET A 49 6.13 12.38 7.01
C MET A 49 6.99 13.24 7.96
N VAL A 50 8.29 13.43 7.70
CA VAL A 50 9.16 14.33 8.50
C VAL A 50 9.31 15.71 7.85
N SER A 51 9.80 16.70 8.59
CA SER A 51 10.07 18.04 8.05
C SER A 51 11.15 18.02 6.98
N GLY A 52 11.11 18.99 6.05
CA GLY A 52 12.10 19.11 4.98
C GLY A 52 13.54 19.19 5.49
N ASP A 53 13.77 19.91 6.58
CA ASP A 53 15.11 19.99 7.20
C ASP A 53 15.58 18.62 7.72
N ARG A 54 14.70 17.87 8.37
CA ARG A 54 15.00 16.50 8.83
C ARG A 54 15.24 15.56 7.65
N MET A 55 14.46 15.69 6.58
CA MET A 55 14.65 14.89 5.37
C MET A 55 16.02 15.16 4.73
N ARG A 56 16.45 16.43 4.64
CA ARG A 56 17.78 16.81 4.12
C ARG A 56 18.91 16.34 5.04
N ALA A 57 18.75 16.47 6.36
CA ALA A 57 19.71 15.98 7.33
C ALA A 57 19.88 14.45 7.24
N ASN A 58 18.77 13.70 7.24
CA ASN A 58 18.77 12.25 7.07
C ASN A 58 19.45 11.85 5.76
N PHE A 59 19.13 12.53 4.64
CA PHE A 59 19.76 12.27 3.35
C PHE A 59 21.27 12.61 3.34
N ALA A 60 21.72 13.58 4.12
CA ALA A 60 23.14 13.91 4.22
C ALA A 60 23.95 12.89 5.05
N THR A 61 23.32 12.26 6.04
CA THR A 61 24.00 11.34 6.98
C THR A 61 23.79 9.87 6.67
N GLU A 62 22.73 9.49 5.96
CA GLU A 62 22.40 8.11 5.64
C GLU A 62 23.33 7.54 4.55
N THR A 63 23.78 6.30 4.76
CA THR A 63 24.57 5.55 3.75
C THR A 63 23.74 5.24 2.50
N ARG A 64 24.42 5.00 1.37
CA ARG A 64 23.73 4.62 0.13
C ARG A 64 22.95 3.31 0.29
N GLU A 65 23.54 2.34 0.99
CA GLU A 65 22.92 1.03 1.23
C GLU A 65 21.59 1.15 1.98
N HIS A 66 21.57 1.86 3.12
CA HIS A 66 20.33 2.08 3.87
C HIS A 66 19.29 2.86 3.07
N ARG A 67 19.73 3.81 2.24
CA ARG A 67 18.84 4.56 1.36
C ARG A 67 18.18 3.67 0.31
N ASP A 68 18.95 2.79 -0.30
CA ASP A 68 18.48 1.87 -1.32
C ASP A 68 17.52 0.84 -0.71
N GLU A 69 17.81 0.34 0.50
CA GLU A 69 16.91 -0.51 1.27
C GLU A 69 15.59 0.21 1.59
N ARG A 70 15.66 1.44 2.11
CA ARG A 70 14.48 2.25 2.43
C ARG A 70 13.62 2.52 1.19
N ASN A 71 14.24 2.90 0.09
CA ASN A 71 13.55 3.13 -1.18
C ASN A 71 12.92 1.85 -1.72
N LYS A 72 13.62 0.70 -1.59
CA LYS A 72 13.10 -0.61 -1.97
C LYS A 72 11.88 -1.00 -1.13
N PHE A 73 11.92 -0.82 0.19
CA PHE A 73 10.76 -1.06 1.05
C PHE A 73 9.58 -0.15 0.71
N THR A 74 9.84 1.14 0.51
CA THR A 74 8.84 2.13 0.09
C THR A 74 8.16 1.70 -1.21
N ALA A 75 8.94 1.42 -2.25
CA ALA A 75 8.45 1.05 -3.56
C ALA A 75 7.68 -0.28 -3.53
N ASN A 76 8.19 -1.27 -2.80
CA ASN A 76 7.53 -2.58 -2.70
C ASN A 76 6.19 -2.49 -1.98
N SER A 77 6.11 -1.75 -0.86
CA SER A 77 4.86 -1.51 -0.14
C SER A 77 3.84 -0.78 -1.01
N PHE A 78 4.28 0.26 -1.72
CA PHE A 78 3.41 1.00 -2.63
C PHE A 78 2.90 0.12 -3.78
N LEU A 79 3.77 -0.68 -4.41
CA LEU A 79 3.38 -1.60 -5.48
C LEU A 79 2.38 -2.67 -5.03
N MET A 80 2.44 -3.13 -3.78
CA MET A 80 1.43 -4.03 -3.20
C MET A 80 0.10 -3.32 -2.95
N ALA A 81 0.15 -2.03 -2.59
CA ALA A 81 -1.05 -1.23 -2.33
C ALA A 81 -1.87 -0.95 -3.60
N VAL A 82 -1.20 -0.73 -4.75
CA VAL A 82 -1.85 -0.37 -6.02
C VAL A 82 -3.03 -1.28 -6.40
N PRO A 83 -2.87 -2.62 -6.52
CA PRO A 83 -4.00 -3.49 -6.90
C PRO A 83 -5.13 -3.49 -5.87
N ASN A 84 -4.81 -3.35 -4.57
CA ASN A 84 -5.80 -3.27 -3.50
C ASN A 84 -6.65 -2.00 -3.61
N ILE A 85 -6.01 -0.83 -3.76
CA ILE A 85 -6.73 0.43 -3.92
C ILE A 85 -7.50 0.46 -5.24
N LEU A 86 -6.91 -0.03 -6.32
CA LEU A 86 -7.56 -0.07 -7.63
C LEU A 86 -8.85 -0.89 -7.57
N ILE A 87 -8.80 -2.11 -7.02
CA ILE A 87 -10.01 -2.94 -6.94
C ILE A 87 -11.04 -2.35 -5.98
N THR A 88 -10.60 -1.74 -4.87
CA THR A 88 -11.51 -1.04 -3.95
C THR A 88 -12.23 0.10 -4.63
N ILE A 89 -11.53 0.94 -5.40
CA ILE A 89 -12.15 2.04 -6.15
C ILE A 89 -13.16 1.48 -7.15
N ILE A 90 -12.78 0.48 -7.94
CA ILE A 90 -13.65 -0.17 -8.91
C ILE A 90 -14.91 -0.69 -8.20
N LEU A 91 -14.76 -1.58 -7.21
CA LEU A 91 -15.88 -2.19 -6.51
C LEU A 91 -16.73 -1.17 -5.76
N TYR A 92 -16.15 -0.13 -5.19
CA TYR A 92 -16.91 0.94 -4.54
C TYR A 92 -17.87 1.64 -5.52
N TYR A 93 -17.46 1.85 -6.78
CA TYR A 93 -18.33 2.44 -7.79
C TYR A 93 -19.34 1.46 -8.41
N PHE A 94 -19.05 0.16 -8.43
CA PHE A 94 -19.96 -0.87 -8.98
C PHE A 94 -21.00 -1.39 -7.99
N VAL A 95 -20.66 -1.40 -6.70
CA VAL A 95 -21.52 -1.90 -5.62
C VAL A 95 -22.40 -0.79 -5.03
N LYS A 96 -22.09 0.47 -5.36
CA LYS A 96 -22.91 1.62 -5.03
C LYS A 96 -24.17 1.70 -5.90
#